data_AF-A0A1I8BVH5-F1
#
_entry.id   AF-A0A1I8BVH5-F1
#
_cell.length_a   1.000
_cell.length_b   1.000
_cell.length_c   1.000
_cell.angle_alpha   90.00
_cell.angle_beta   90.00
_cell.angle_gamma   90.00
#
_symmetry.space_group_name_H-M   'P 1'
#
loop_
_entity.id
_entity.type
_entity.pdbx_description
1 polymer ?
#
loop_
_entity_poly.entity_id
_entity_poly.type
_entity_poly.pdbx_seq_one_letter_code
_entity_poly.pdbx_strand_id
1 'polypeptide(L)'
;MNEFVQSAVNGGTTSGGISSTQPDQSFETRFNNLERNLELFQENARHMGVIASDFSLQSQEPLNQKVQTLVSGLQVLDQLKNQFVDVRVPIRLLDILDEGNNPQLYTKEALEDTRKRNKELNGKTEIYKKFQYNLIRELKLEMSADVDEYLRVRKLINGGSGGMNGAGGSVSQTEDGCSSRNAPKDALQNE
;
A
#
# COMPACT_ATOMS: atom_id res chain seq x y z
N MET A 1 -24.30 -28.44 51.77
CA MET A 1 -23.32 -29.49 52.11
C MET A 1 -22.69 -29.94 50.81
N ASN A 2 -21.42 -29.78 50.47
CA ASN A 2 -20.20 -29.21 51.06
C ASN A 2 -19.37 -28.75 49.83
N GLU A 3 -18.89 -27.50 49.81
CA GLU A 3 -17.46 -27.11 49.92
C GLU A 3 -16.48 -27.81 48.96
N PHE A 4 -15.76 -27.04 48.13
CA PHE A 4 -14.36 -26.68 48.42
C PHE A 4 -13.81 -25.64 47.42
N VAL A 5 -12.99 -24.73 47.93
CA VAL A 5 -12.24 -23.67 47.23
C VAL A 5 -10.80 -24.15 47.05
N GLN A 6 -10.15 -23.93 45.89
CA GLN A 6 -8.81 -23.31 45.80
C GLN A 6 -8.18 -23.22 44.39
N SER A 7 -7.70 -22.00 44.14
CA SER A 7 -6.59 -21.47 43.32
C SER A 7 -5.67 -22.41 42.53
N ALA A 8 -5.34 -22.00 41.30
CA ALA A 8 -3.97 -22.06 40.78
C ALA A 8 -3.69 -20.91 39.79
N VAL A 9 -2.69 -20.10 40.17
CA VAL A 9 -1.92 -19.19 39.31
C VAL A 9 -1.30 -19.98 38.16
N ASN A 10 -1.36 -19.45 36.94
CA ASN A 10 -0.42 -19.81 35.88
C ASN A 10 -0.07 -18.56 35.05
N GLY A 11 1.21 -18.19 35.12
CA GLY A 11 1.82 -17.16 34.29
C GLY A 11 1.80 -17.59 32.83
N GLY A 12 1.31 -16.69 31.97
CA GLY A 12 1.28 -16.84 30.52
C GLY A 12 2.17 -15.80 29.87
N THR A 13 3.28 -16.28 29.32
CA THR A 13 4.18 -15.68 28.34
C THR A 13 3.50 -14.65 27.43
N THR A 14 4.07 -13.45 27.33
CA THR A 14 3.75 -12.46 26.31
C THR A 14 4.19 -12.98 24.94
N SER A 15 3.30 -13.70 24.26
CA SER A 15 3.41 -13.94 22.83
C SER A 15 3.03 -12.64 22.11
N GLY A 16 4.01 -12.05 21.40
CA GLY A 16 3.77 -11.00 20.43
C GLY A 16 2.89 -11.56 19.31
N GLY A 17 1.58 -11.37 19.46
CA GLY A 17 0.60 -11.69 18.43
C GLY A 17 0.70 -10.66 17.32
N ILE A 18 1.12 -11.11 16.14
CA ILE A 18 0.73 -10.50 14.87
C ILE A 18 -0.80 -10.46 14.90
N SER A 19 -1.37 -9.27 15.04
CA SER A 19 -2.80 -9.06 14.86
C SER A 19 -3.13 -9.45 13.43
N SER A 20 -3.70 -10.64 13.27
CA SER A 20 -4.43 -11.04 12.09
C SER A 20 -5.46 -9.96 11.81
N THR A 21 -5.29 -9.24 10.70
CA THR A 21 -6.31 -8.37 10.13
C THR A 21 -7.47 -9.27 9.74
N GLN A 22 -8.40 -9.51 10.67
CA GLN A 22 -9.69 -10.08 10.35
C GLN A 22 -10.37 -9.09 9.39
N PRO A 23 -10.80 -9.54 8.19
CA PRO A 23 -11.60 -8.68 7.34
C PRO A 23 -12.87 -8.32 8.11
N ASP A 24 -13.18 -7.03 8.18
CA ASP A 24 -14.44 -6.55 8.72
C ASP A 24 -15.56 -7.20 7.90
N GLN A 25 -16.24 -8.19 8.49
CA GLN A 25 -17.23 -9.03 7.79
C GLN A 25 -18.34 -8.18 7.13
N SER A 26 -18.63 -7.01 7.69
CA SER A 26 -19.59 -6.06 7.13
C SER A 26 -19.10 -5.45 5.80
N PHE A 27 -17.80 -5.20 5.67
CA PHE A 27 -17.18 -4.66 4.46
C PHE A 27 -17.27 -5.69 3.33
N GLU A 28 -16.79 -6.90 3.54
CA GLU A 28 -16.86 -7.96 2.51
C GLU A 28 -18.30 -8.25 2.09
N THR A 29 -19.25 -8.26 3.03
CA THR A 29 -20.66 -8.52 2.72
C THR A 29 -21.26 -7.48 1.76
N ARG A 30 -20.97 -6.17 1.94
CA ARG A 30 -21.51 -5.14 1.04
C ARG A 30 -20.87 -5.21 -0.36
N PHE A 31 -19.57 -5.54 -0.46
CA PHE A 31 -18.90 -5.71 -1.75
C PHE A 31 -19.41 -6.94 -2.50
N ASN A 32 -19.54 -8.08 -1.83
CA ASN A 32 -20.12 -9.30 -2.41
C ASN A 32 -21.57 -9.06 -2.90
N ASN A 33 -22.34 -8.25 -2.18
CA ASN A 33 -23.69 -7.87 -2.61
C ASN A 33 -23.66 -7.00 -3.87
N LEU A 34 -22.79 -6.00 -3.93
CA LEU A 34 -22.61 -5.16 -5.12
C LEU A 34 -22.17 -6.00 -6.32
N GLU A 35 -21.18 -6.86 -6.15
CA GLU A 35 -20.66 -7.77 -7.19
C GLU A 35 -21.76 -8.64 -7.76
N ARG A 36 -22.53 -9.33 -6.90
CA ARG A 36 -23.67 -10.14 -7.34
C ARG A 36 -24.69 -9.34 -8.15
N ASN A 37 -25.01 -8.11 -7.73
CA ASN A 37 -25.96 -7.27 -8.47
C ASN A 37 -25.41 -6.85 -9.84
N LEU A 38 -24.10 -6.57 -9.92
CA LEU A 38 -23.43 -6.24 -11.19
C LEU A 38 -23.38 -7.46 -12.14
N GLU A 39 -23.05 -8.64 -11.63
CA GLU A 39 -23.07 -9.89 -12.41
C GLU A 39 -24.46 -10.19 -12.97
N LEU A 40 -25.49 -10.10 -12.12
CA LEU A 40 -26.88 -10.29 -12.54
C LEU A 40 -27.31 -9.25 -13.57
N PHE A 41 -26.90 -7.99 -13.39
CA PHE A 41 -27.20 -6.93 -14.35
C PHE A 41 -26.54 -7.17 -15.71
N GLN A 42 -25.25 -7.49 -15.72
CA GLN A 42 -24.50 -7.82 -16.93
C GLN A 42 -25.11 -9.02 -17.66
N GLU A 43 -25.49 -10.06 -16.94
CA GLU A 43 -26.10 -11.26 -17.53
C GLU A 43 -27.52 -10.99 -18.05
N ASN A 44 -28.30 -10.15 -17.36
CA ASN A 44 -29.59 -9.70 -17.87
C ASN A 44 -29.46 -8.86 -19.15
N ALA A 45 -28.43 -8.02 -19.24
CA ALA A 45 -28.15 -7.22 -20.43
C ALA A 45 -27.72 -8.13 -21.61
N ARG A 46 -26.89 -9.15 -21.34
CA ARG A 46 -26.51 -10.17 -22.33
C ARG A 46 -27.74 -10.89 -22.87
N HIS A 47 -28.61 -11.38 -22.00
CA HIS A 47 -29.86 -12.03 -22.39
C HIS A 47 -30.77 -11.12 -23.23
N MET A 48 -30.90 -9.83 -22.86
CA MET A 48 -31.63 -8.86 -23.69
C MET A 48 -31.01 -8.74 -25.08
N GLY A 49 -29.67 -8.68 -25.16
CA GLY A 49 -28.95 -8.63 -26.44
C GLY A 49 -29.23 -9.86 -27.32
N VAL A 50 -29.33 -11.06 -26.73
CA VAL A 50 -29.70 -12.28 -27.47
C VAL A 50 -31.13 -12.19 -28.00
N ILE A 51 -32.10 -11.79 -27.17
CA ILE A 51 -33.50 -11.63 -27.59
C ILE A 51 -33.64 -10.58 -28.71
N ALA A 52 -32.91 -9.47 -28.59
CA ALA A 52 -32.92 -8.40 -29.60
C ALA A 52 -32.25 -8.81 -30.91
N SER A 53 -31.22 -9.68 -30.85
CA SER A 53 -30.51 -10.17 -32.04
C SER A 53 -31.34 -11.18 -32.83
N ASP A 54 -32.15 -12.01 -32.17
CA ASP A 54 -33.05 -13.00 -32.78
C ASP A 54 -34.52 -12.65 -32.52
N PHE A 55 -34.89 -11.42 -32.89
CA PHE A 55 -36.21 -10.91 -32.57
C PHE A 55 -37.31 -11.52 -33.45
N SER A 56 -38.35 -12.04 -32.81
CA SER A 56 -39.59 -12.52 -33.44
C SER A 56 -40.84 -11.98 -32.74
N LEU A 57 -42.02 -12.13 -33.37
CA LEU A 57 -43.28 -11.65 -32.80
C LEU A 57 -43.58 -12.22 -31.39
N GLN A 58 -43.12 -13.44 -31.12
CA GLN A 58 -43.27 -14.11 -29.82
C GLN A 58 -42.31 -13.59 -28.75
N SER A 59 -41.22 -12.94 -29.16
CA SER A 59 -40.16 -12.45 -28.27
C SER A 59 -40.44 -11.05 -27.70
N GLN A 60 -41.48 -10.37 -28.18
CA GLN A 60 -41.84 -9.01 -27.76
C GLN A 60 -42.14 -8.91 -26.26
N GLU A 61 -42.86 -9.89 -25.71
CA GLU A 61 -43.23 -9.91 -24.30
C GLU A 61 -41.99 -10.17 -23.40
N PRO A 62 -41.18 -11.22 -23.65
CA PRO A 62 -39.90 -11.42 -22.95
C PRO A 62 -38.95 -10.23 -23.05
N LEU A 63 -38.89 -9.55 -24.19
CA LEU A 63 -38.08 -8.34 -24.36
C LEU A 63 -38.53 -7.23 -23.42
N ASN A 64 -39.83 -6.95 -23.36
CA ASN A 64 -40.40 -5.95 -22.47
C ASN A 64 -40.15 -6.28 -20.99
N GLN A 65 -40.31 -7.55 -20.60
CA GLN A 65 -39.96 -8.01 -19.26
C GLN A 65 -38.48 -7.75 -18.93
N LYS A 66 -37.59 -8.01 -19.90
CA LYS A 66 -36.16 -7.82 -19.73
C LYS A 66 -35.79 -6.34 -19.61
N VAL A 67 -36.41 -5.46 -20.39
CA VAL A 67 -36.26 -4.01 -20.26
C VAL A 67 -36.63 -3.56 -18.84
N GLN A 68 -37.80 -3.98 -18.33
CA GLN A 68 -38.21 -3.65 -16.96
C GLN A 68 -37.25 -4.19 -15.89
N THR A 69 -36.72 -5.40 -16.12
CA THR A 69 -35.72 -6.02 -15.24
C THR A 69 -34.43 -5.18 -15.20
N LEU A 70 -33.95 -4.68 -16.34
CA LEU A 70 -32.75 -3.84 -16.40
C LEU A 70 -32.98 -2.47 -15.75
N VAL A 71 -34.13 -1.84 -15.97
CA VAL A 71 -34.50 -0.59 -15.29
C VAL A 71 -34.50 -0.79 -13.78
N SER A 72 -35.12 -1.87 -13.30
CA SER A 72 -35.14 -2.22 -11.87
C SER A 72 -33.74 -2.49 -11.33
N GLY A 73 -32.88 -3.19 -12.10
CA GLY A 73 -31.48 -3.44 -11.76
C GLY A 73 -30.69 -2.14 -11.60
N LEU A 74 -30.84 -1.17 -12.51
CA LEU A 74 -30.20 0.14 -12.39
C LEU A 74 -30.67 0.90 -11.14
N GLN A 75 -31.96 0.82 -10.79
CA GLN A 75 -32.48 1.44 -9.56
C GLN A 75 -31.88 0.82 -8.30
N VAL A 76 -31.68 -0.50 -8.28
CA VAL A 76 -31.01 -1.19 -7.17
C VAL A 76 -29.55 -0.75 -7.07
N LEU A 77 -28.82 -0.71 -8.20
CA LEU A 77 -27.43 -0.24 -8.22
C LEU A 77 -27.30 1.22 -7.73
N ASP A 78 -28.23 2.10 -8.11
CA ASP A 78 -28.24 3.48 -7.63
C ASP A 78 -28.48 3.58 -6.11
N GLN A 79 -29.29 2.70 -5.54
CA GLN A 79 -29.49 2.63 -4.09
C GLN A 79 -28.26 2.10 -3.35
N LEU A 80 -27.56 1.12 -3.95
CA LEU A 80 -26.35 0.53 -3.38
C LEU A 80 -25.19 1.53 -3.32
N LYS A 81 -25.13 2.53 -4.22
CA LYS A 81 -24.03 3.52 -4.27
C LYS A 81 -23.77 4.20 -2.92
N ASN A 82 -24.82 4.45 -2.14
CA ASN A 82 -24.74 5.17 -0.86
C ASN A 82 -23.98 4.37 0.21
N GLN A 83 -23.80 3.05 0.02
CA GLN A 83 -23.05 2.19 0.93
C GLN A 83 -21.54 2.28 0.74
N PHE A 84 -21.06 2.97 -0.31
CA PHE A 84 -19.65 3.05 -0.70
C PHE A 84 -19.08 4.47 -0.65
N VAL A 85 -19.74 5.41 0.03
CA VAL A 85 -19.30 6.81 0.15
C VAL A 85 -17.95 6.94 0.87
N ASP A 86 -17.59 5.96 1.69
CA ASP A 86 -16.32 5.82 2.40
C ASP A 86 -15.18 5.34 1.49
N VAL A 87 -15.48 4.76 0.33
CA VAL A 87 -14.50 4.25 -0.61
C VAL A 87 -14.06 5.36 -1.57
N ARG A 88 -12.75 5.55 -1.71
CA ARG A 88 -12.15 6.52 -2.64
C ARG A 88 -11.35 5.79 -3.70
N VAL A 89 -11.73 5.99 -4.96
CA VAL A 89 -11.02 5.42 -6.12
C VAL A 89 -10.13 6.51 -6.72
N PRO A 90 -8.80 6.29 -6.83
CA PRO A 90 -7.91 7.23 -7.49
C PRO A 90 -8.29 7.42 -8.96
N ILE A 91 -8.38 8.65 -9.44
CA ILE A 91 -8.80 8.95 -10.82
C ILE A 91 -7.83 8.34 -11.84
N ARG A 92 -6.53 8.34 -11.55
CA ARG A 92 -5.48 7.75 -12.40
C ARG A 92 -5.63 6.24 -12.61
N LEU A 93 -6.40 5.56 -11.74
CA LEU A 93 -6.74 4.15 -11.91
C LEU A 93 -7.71 3.95 -13.08
N LEU A 94 -8.58 4.94 -13.34
CA LEU A 94 -9.58 4.85 -14.41
C LEU A 94 -8.91 4.76 -15.78
N ASP A 95 -7.82 5.49 -16.00
CA ASP A 95 -7.03 5.42 -17.24
C ASP A 95 -6.58 3.97 -17.54
N ILE A 96 -6.13 3.24 -16.51
CA ILE A 96 -5.69 1.84 -16.61
C ILE A 96 -6.88 0.92 -16.91
N LEU A 97 -8.04 1.19 -16.31
CA LEU A 97 -9.26 0.39 -16.54
C LEU A 97 -9.83 0.59 -17.95
N ASP A 98 -9.86 1.82 -18.44
CA ASP A 98 -10.37 2.15 -19.78
C ASP A 98 -9.51 1.51 -20.88
N GLU A 99 -8.21 1.36 -20.65
CA GLU A 99 -7.29 0.61 -21.51
C GLU A 99 -7.45 -0.92 -21.41
N GLY A 100 -8.27 -1.42 -20.48
CA GLY A 100 -8.45 -2.85 -20.23
C GLY A 100 -7.28 -3.51 -19.49
N ASN A 101 -6.41 -2.74 -18.87
CA ASN A 101 -5.26 -3.23 -18.12
C ASN A 101 -5.65 -3.63 -16.68
N ASN A 102 -4.83 -4.48 -16.04
CA ASN A 102 -5.09 -4.91 -14.68
C ASN A 102 -4.91 -3.74 -13.69
N PRO A 103 -5.92 -3.41 -12.86
CA PRO A 103 -5.85 -2.31 -11.89
C PRO A 103 -4.74 -2.46 -10.85
N GLN A 104 -4.24 -3.68 -10.59
CA GLN A 104 -3.10 -3.91 -9.69
C GLN A 104 -1.79 -3.30 -10.21
N LEU A 105 -1.71 -2.98 -11.50
CA LEU A 105 -0.58 -2.26 -12.08
C LEU A 105 -0.41 -0.88 -11.45
N TYR A 106 -1.52 -0.18 -11.18
CA TYR A 106 -1.51 1.11 -10.49
C TYR A 106 -0.91 0.98 -9.08
N THR A 107 -1.36 -0.01 -8.32
CA THR A 107 -0.87 -0.26 -6.95
C THR A 107 0.63 -0.52 -6.97
N LYS A 108 1.10 -1.32 -7.94
CA LYS A 108 2.53 -1.58 -8.13
C LYS A 108 3.30 -0.31 -8.46
N GLU A 109 2.87 0.46 -9.46
CA GLU A 109 3.52 1.72 -9.87
C GLU A 109 3.60 2.70 -8.69
N ALA A 110 2.49 2.91 -7.97
CA ALA A 110 2.43 3.82 -6.84
C ALA A 110 3.41 3.43 -5.71
N LEU A 111 3.54 2.13 -5.42
CA LEU A 111 4.50 1.61 -4.44
C LEU A 111 5.95 1.78 -4.93
N GLU A 112 6.21 1.47 -6.19
CA GLU A 112 7.54 1.61 -6.80
C GLU A 112 8.01 3.06 -6.83
N ASP A 113 7.14 3.99 -7.23
CA ASP A 113 7.40 5.43 -7.23
C ASP A 113 7.63 5.98 -5.84
N THR A 114 6.83 5.55 -4.87
CA THR A 114 7.00 5.93 -3.46
C THR A 114 8.35 5.44 -2.93
N ARG A 115 8.70 4.18 -3.20
CA ARG A 115 10.00 3.61 -2.81
C ARG A 115 11.16 4.35 -3.47
N LYS A 116 11.05 4.66 -4.76
CA LYS A 116 12.06 5.39 -5.53
C LYS A 116 12.26 6.80 -4.95
N ARG A 117 11.18 7.55 -4.73
CA ARG A 117 11.23 8.89 -4.13
C ARG A 117 11.79 8.85 -2.71
N ASN A 118 11.41 7.87 -1.89
CA ASN A 118 11.98 7.72 -0.54
C ASN A 118 13.48 7.48 -0.58
N LYS A 119 13.97 6.60 -1.47
CA LYS A 119 15.41 6.36 -1.65
C LYS A 119 16.13 7.64 -2.10
N GLU A 120 15.57 8.37 -3.06
CA GLU A 120 16.14 9.62 -3.56
C GLU A 120 16.21 10.69 -2.46
N LEU A 121 15.13 10.88 -1.69
CA LEU A 121 15.07 11.86 -0.60
C LEU A 121 16.02 11.51 0.55
N ASN A 122 16.16 10.21 0.87
CA ASN A 122 17.14 9.75 1.84
C ASN A 122 18.58 10.02 1.35
N GLY A 123 18.87 9.76 0.08
CA GLY A 123 20.17 10.09 -0.52
C GLY A 123 20.47 11.59 -0.49
N LYS A 124 19.50 12.43 -0.84
CA LYS A 124 19.62 13.90 -0.71
C LYS A 124 19.89 14.32 0.73
N THR A 125 19.16 13.74 1.69
CA THR A 125 19.35 14.00 3.13
C THR A 125 20.75 13.65 3.59
N GLU A 126 21.29 12.50 3.14
CA GLU A 126 22.65 12.08 3.46
C GLU A 126 23.70 13.03 2.87
N ILE A 127 23.52 13.45 1.61
CA ILE A 127 24.40 14.43 0.96
C ILE A 127 24.39 15.77 1.70
N TYR A 128 23.21 16.29 2.07
CA TYR A 128 23.12 17.54 2.83
C TYR A 128 23.77 17.43 4.20
N LYS A 129 23.65 16.29 4.90
CA LYS A 129 24.36 16.04 6.16
C LYS A 129 25.88 16.04 5.98
N LYS A 130 26.40 15.37 4.93
CA LYS A 130 27.84 15.35 4.61
C LYS A 130 28.35 16.74 4.22
N PHE A 131 27.60 17.48 3.40
CA PHE A 131 27.93 18.85 3.03
C PHE A 131 27.97 19.76 4.26
N GLN A 132 26.95 19.70 5.12
CA GLN A 132 26.92 20.44 6.39
C GLN A 132 28.14 20.13 7.26
N TYR A 133 28.50 18.85 7.42
CA TYR A 133 29.67 18.47 8.20
C TYR A 133 30.96 19.07 7.64
N ASN A 134 31.18 18.94 6.33
CA ASN A 134 32.37 19.49 5.68
C ASN A 134 32.42 21.01 5.77
N LEU A 135 31.29 21.70 5.54
CA LEU A 135 31.22 23.15 5.63
C LEU A 135 31.57 23.65 7.03
N ILE A 136 31.01 23.04 8.07
CA ILE A 136 31.33 23.38 9.47
C ILE A 136 32.81 23.11 9.78
N ARG A 137 33.37 22.01 9.27
CA ARG A 137 34.79 21.69 9.45
C ARG A 137 35.70 22.77 8.84
N GLU A 138 35.47 23.13 7.58
CA GLU A 138 36.29 24.15 6.90
C GLU A 138 36.13 25.53 7.56
N LEU A 139 34.90 25.94 7.90
CA LEU A 139 34.65 27.20 8.59
C LEU A 139 35.33 27.26 9.96
N LYS A 140 35.42 26.13 10.68
CA LYS A 140 36.09 26.09 11.98
C LYS A 140 37.60 26.33 11.89
N LEU A 141 38.22 26.04 10.74
CA LEU A 141 39.64 26.33 10.52
C LEU A 141 39.90 27.85 10.36
N GLU A 142 38.98 28.57 9.73
CA GLU A 142 39.13 30.01 9.45
C GLU A 142 38.57 30.90 10.58
N MET A 143 37.43 30.50 11.19
CA MET A 143 36.65 31.33 12.12
C MET A 143 36.04 30.50 13.26
N SER A 144 36.91 29.95 14.11
CA SER A 144 36.54 29.00 15.18
C SER A 144 35.54 29.56 16.20
N ALA A 145 35.69 30.82 16.62
CA ALA A 145 34.83 31.45 17.63
C ALA A 145 33.36 31.59 17.16
N ASP A 146 33.15 32.02 15.91
CA ASP A 146 31.83 32.23 15.34
C ASP A 146 31.09 30.89 15.10
N VAL A 147 31.82 29.85 14.67
CA VAL A 147 31.26 28.52 14.46
C VAL A 147 30.82 27.88 15.79
N ASP A 148 31.60 28.06 16.85
CA ASP A 148 31.24 27.51 18.17
C ASP A 148 30.02 28.24 18.78
N GLU A 149 29.89 29.55 18.57
CA GLU A 149 28.67 30.31 18.91
C GLU A 149 27.44 29.80 18.12
N TYR A 150 27.58 29.64 16.79
CA TYR A 150 26.52 29.10 15.93
C TYR A 150 26.07 27.71 16.38
N LEU A 151 27.00 26.80 16.68
CA LEU A 151 26.66 25.44 17.13
C LEU A 151 25.93 25.44 18.47
N ARG A 152 26.29 26.35 19.38
CA ARG A 152 25.59 26.53 20.67
C ARG A 152 24.13 26.96 20.43
N VAL A 153 23.91 27.96 19.59
CA VAL A 153 22.57 28.46 19.25
C VAL A 153 21.75 27.39 18.51
N ARG A 154 22.33 26.71 17.52
CA ARG A 154 21.67 25.62 16.78
C ARG A 154 21.23 24.48 17.71
N LYS A 155 22.06 24.12 18.69
CA LYS A 155 21.74 23.08 19.67
C LYS A 155 20.56 23.47 20.54
N LEU A 156 20.44 24.75 20.91
CA LEU A 156 19.29 25.28 21.65
C LEU A 156 18.00 25.24 20.81
N ILE A 157 18.09 25.58 19.52
CA ILE A 157 16.94 25.57 18.60
C ILE A 157 16.45 24.13 18.34
N ASN A 158 17.37 23.20 18.05
CA ASN A 158 17.02 21.80 17.77
C ASN A 158 16.71 20.98 19.03
N GLY A 159 17.20 21.41 20.19
CA GLY A 159 17.01 20.75 21.49
C GLY A 159 15.69 21.07 22.20
N GLY A 160 14.87 21.97 21.65
CA GLY A 160 13.58 22.38 22.23
C GLY A 160 12.37 21.49 21.86
N SER A 161 12.55 20.48 21.00
CA SER A 161 11.45 19.64 20.49
C SER A 161 11.93 18.22 20.18
N GLY A 162 12.13 17.40 21.23
CA GLY A 162 12.53 16.00 21.07
C GLY A 162 12.16 15.17 22.29
N GLY A 163 10.88 14.81 22.37
CA GLY A 163 10.40 13.81 23.32
C GLY A 163 11.12 12.47 23.13
N MET A 164 11.50 11.87 24.25
CA MET A 164 12.08 10.54 24.35
C MET A 164 11.23 9.49 23.64
N ASN A 165 11.84 8.70 22.74
CA ASN A 165 11.73 7.24 22.71
C ASN A 165 12.64 6.68 21.59
N GLY A 166 13.69 5.98 22.01
CA GLY A 166 14.64 5.29 21.15
C GLY A 166 15.41 4.26 21.96
N ALA A 167 14.67 3.27 22.47
CA ALA A 167 15.23 2.08 23.10
C ALA A 167 16.06 1.28 22.07
N GLY A 168 17.17 0.72 22.56
CA GLY A 168 18.25 0.16 21.76
C GLY A 168 17.88 -1.05 20.90
N GLY A 169 18.63 -1.17 19.80
CA GLY A 169 18.74 -2.38 18.98
C GLY A 169 20.22 -2.59 18.69
N SER A 170 20.76 -3.65 19.27
CA SER A 170 22.14 -4.13 19.26
C SER A 170 22.72 -4.32 17.85
N VAL A 171 23.92 -3.78 17.66
CA VAL A 171 24.83 -4.11 16.56
C VAL A 171 25.48 -5.46 16.87
N SER A 172 25.23 -6.45 16.03
CA SER A 172 26.03 -7.67 15.97
C SER A 172 26.99 -7.54 14.78
N GLN A 173 28.28 -7.47 15.08
CA GLN A 173 29.37 -7.63 14.13
C GLN A 173 29.40 -9.08 13.64
N THR A 174 29.59 -9.28 12.34
CA THR A 174 30.42 -10.36 11.81
C THR A 174 31.19 -9.81 10.61
N GLU A 175 32.51 -9.91 10.72
CA GLU A 175 33.50 -9.51 9.74
C GLU A 175 33.60 -10.49 8.55
N ASP A 176 34.40 -10.06 7.57
CA ASP A 176 35.14 -10.85 6.59
C ASP A 176 34.57 -11.10 5.19
N GLY A 177 35.38 -10.73 4.18
CA GLY A 177 35.34 -11.39 2.87
C GLY A 177 35.66 -10.58 1.62
N CYS A 178 36.61 -9.64 1.61
CA CYS A 178 37.22 -9.21 0.35
C CYS A 178 38.34 -10.20 -0.03
N SER A 179 38.14 -11.03 -1.05
CA SER A 179 39.23 -11.78 -1.68
C SER A 179 38.99 -12.11 -3.16
N SER A 180 39.85 -11.51 -3.99
CA SER A 180 40.50 -12.01 -5.20
C SER A 180 39.72 -12.76 -6.30
N ARG A 181 39.82 -12.17 -7.51
CA ARG A 181 40.19 -12.79 -8.81
C ARG A 181 39.74 -14.23 -9.06
N ASN A 182 38.90 -14.40 -10.09
CA ASN A 182 39.07 -15.49 -11.06
C ASN A 182 38.85 -14.97 -12.48
N ALA A 183 39.87 -15.13 -13.31
CA ALA A 183 39.84 -14.93 -14.75
C ALA A 183 39.16 -16.15 -15.42
N PRO A 184 38.40 -15.96 -16.51
CA PRO A 184 38.16 -17.04 -17.45
C PRO A 184 39.29 -17.09 -18.49
N LYS A 185 40.01 -18.21 -18.51
CA LYS A 185 40.85 -18.63 -19.64
C LYS A 185 39.99 -19.42 -20.63
N ASP A 186 40.36 -19.26 -21.90
CA ASP A 186 40.09 -20.12 -23.06
C ASP A 186 38.75 -19.98 -23.77
N ALA A 187 38.76 -19.16 -24.83
CA ALA A 187 38.31 -19.55 -26.17
C ALA A 187 38.80 -18.50 -27.19
N LEU A 188 39.94 -18.75 -27.82
CA LEU A 188 40.36 -18.06 -29.03
C LEU A 188 39.66 -18.69 -30.24
N GLN A 189 39.34 -17.81 -31.19
CA GLN A 189 38.75 -17.97 -32.51
C GLN A 189 39.13 -19.22 -33.34
N ASN A 190 38.15 -19.63 -34.16
CA ASN A 190 38.26 -20.24 -35.49
C ASN A 190 39.65 -20.16 -36.15
N GLU A 191 40.26 -21.30 -36.43
CA GLU A 191 40.44 -21.92 -37.76
C GLU A 191 40.76 -23.41 -37.58
#